data_AF-A0A924X8B9-F1
#
_entry.id   AF-A0A924X8B9-F1
#
_cell.length_a   1.000
_cell.length_b   1.000
_cell.length_c   1.000
_cell.angle_alpha   90.00
_cell.angle_beta   90.00
_cell.angle_gamma   90.00
#
_symmetry.space_group_name_H-M   'P 1'
#
loop_
_entity.id
_entity.type
_entity.pdbx_description
1 polymer ?
#
loop_
_entity_poly.entity_id
_entity_poly.type
_entity_poly.pdbx_seq_one_letter_code
_entity_poly.pdbx_strand_id
1 'polypeptide(L)'
;MLSASSPSRRSLPNDVSVDDATVRKLFDLNAVRLALTGESVVDSGRPWFRSRDAVDEFLRLSGFDTDNPLDMARVQEIHEDALAYLTDIHQYRLPIEIEEPAEIHDLFLLASCGPRRLRKAACMTLKVMHIMQHIAGRELASNVAISESELLDRLNAKVFGLIDRMRASKLGVREFAAGKKTRTSLVTKLLAKRDTLATHIFDRLRYRVILESRANIVQALQLMVHELFPFNYVVPEQSQNGIITPSDLA
;
A
#
# COMPACT_ATOMS: atom_id res chain seq x y z
N MET A 1 -52.91 -8.58 7.45
CA MET A 1 -51.94 -8.38 8.54
C MET A 1 -50.91 -9.49 8.48
N LEU A 2 -49.82 -9.27 7.75
CA LEU A 2 -48.66 -10.17 7.72
C LEU A 2 -47.49 -9.35 8.26
N SER A 3 -47.11 -9.62 9.51
CA SER A 3 -46.00 -8.96 10.20
C SER A 3 -44.70 -9.65 9.80
N ALA A 4 -43.84 -8.91 9.09
CA ALA A 4 -42.48 -9.31 8.77
C ALA A 4 -41.63 -9.34 10.05
N SER A 5 -41.08 -10.50 10.38
CA SER A 5 -40.10 -10.66 11.45
C SER A 5 -38.70 -10.37 10.90
N SER A 6 -38.16 -9.20 11.25
CA SER A 6 -36.78 -8.79 10.96
C SER A 6 -35.76 -9.66 11.71
N PRO A 7 -34.64 -10.08 11.10
CA PRO A 7 -33.60 -10.79 11.84
C PRO A 7 -32.79 -9.81 12.68
N SER A 8 -32.78 -10.09 13.99
CA SER A 8 -31.97 -9.45 15.03
C SER A 8 -30.50 -9.27 14.62
N ARG A 9 -30.03 -8.01 14.55
CA ARG A 9 -28.60 -7.65 14.48
C ARG A 9 -27.86 -8.32 15.64
N ARG A 10 -27.09 -9.37 15.38
CA ARG A 10 -26.16 -9.93 16.36
C ARG A 10 -24.97 -8.98 16.45
N SER A 11 -24.90 -8.25 17.56
CA SER A 11 -23.74 -7.46 17.98
C SER A 11 -22.50 -8.35 18.05
N LEU A 12 -21.41 -7.91 17.42
CA LEU A 12 -20.10 -8.54 17.49
C LEU A 12 -19.60 -8.56 18.95
N PRO A 13 -18.89 -9.62 19.42
CA PRO A 13 -18.49 -9.73 20.81
C PRO A 13 -17.36 -8.75 21.18
N ASN A 14 -17.45 -8.22 22.40
CA ASN A 14 -16.56 -7.26 23.06
C ASN A 14 -15.07 -7.37 22.67
N ASP A 15 -14.59 -6.35 21.97
CA ASP A 15 -13.19 -6.10 21.64
C ASP A 15 -12.45 -5.61 22.90
N VAL A 16 -11.24 -6.12 23.14
CA VAL A 16 -10.31 -5.47 24.07
C VAL A 16 -10.05 -4.09 23.47
N SER A 17 -10.52 -3.02 24.11
CA SER A 17 -10.43 -1.66 23.60
C SER A 17 -8.97 -1.19 23.58
N VAL A 18 -8.23 -1.60 22.55
CA VAL A 18 -6.94 -1.01 22.21
C VAL A 18 -7.23 0.38 21.66
N ASP A 19 -6.76 1.40 22.34
CA ASP A 19 -6.94 2.82 22.00
C ASP A 19 -6.51 3.11 20.54
N ASP A 20 -7.23 4.01 19.86
CA ASP A 20 -7.03 4.33 18.44
C ASP A 20 -5.61 4.87 18.17
N ALA A 21 -5.04 5.64 19.10
CA ALA A 21 -3.66 6.12 18.98
C ALA A 21 -2.64 4.97 18.99
N THR A 22 -2.91 3.91 19.77
CA THR A 22 -2.07 2.71 19.81
C THR A 22 -2.15 1.95 18.50
N VAL A 23 -3.33 1.86 17.89
CA VAL A 23 -3.50 1.15 16.60
C VAL A 23 -2.87 1.94 15.45
N ARG A 24 -3.03 3.27 15.43
CA ARG A 24 -2.33 4.12 14.46
C ARG A 24 -0.82 3.96 14.59
N LYS A 25 -0.28 4.00 15.82
CA LYS A 25 1.14 3.71 16.07
C LYS A 25 1.53 2.33 15.53
N LEU A 26 0.72 1.29 15.72
CA LEU A 26 1.00 -0.04 15.18
C LEU A 26 0.94 -0.11 13.65
N PHE A 27 0.00 0.59 13.01
CA PHE A 27 -0.06 0.69 11.55
C PHE A 27 1.21 1.37 11.03
N ASP A 28 1.57 2.52 11.58
CA ASP A 28 2.75 3.31 11.21
C ASP A 28 4.02 2.47 11.38
N LEU A 29 4.14 1.79 12.52
CA LEU A 29 5.29 0.91 12.79
C LEU A 29 5.36 -0.25 11.81
N ASN A 30 4.23 -0.88 11.45
CA ASN A 30 4.24 -1.97 10.47
C ASN A 30 4.57 -1.48 9.05
N ALA A 31 4.03 -0.33 8.64
CA ALA A 31 4.31 0.29 7.35
C ALA A 31 5.79 0.67 7.23
N VAL A 32 6.35 1.33 8.25
CA VAL A 32 7.77 1.67 8.32
C VAL A 32 8.64 0.42 8.40
N ARG A 33 8.26 -0.58 9.19
CA ARG A 33 8.97 -1.86 9.27
C ARG A 33 9.05 -2.53 7.91
N LEU A 34 7.93 -2.62 7.19
CA LEU A 34 7.89 -3.21 5.85
C LEU A 34 8.78 -2.44 4.86
N ALA A 35 8.72 -1.11 4.89
CA ALA A 35 9.58 -0.25 4.08
C ALA A 35 11.07 -0.44 4.40
N LEU A 36 11.42 -0.69 5.66
CA LEU A 36 12.81 -0.91 6.09
C LEU A 36 13.32 -2.34 5.82
N THR A 37 12.48 -3.36 6.01
CA THR A 37 12.89 -4.76 5.85
C THR A 37 12.81 -5.23 4.40
N GLY A 38 11.96 -4.61 3.58
CA GLY A 38 11.68 -5.10 2.23
C GLY A 38 11.00 -6.46 2.23
N GLU A 39 10.31 -6.81 3.32
CA GLU A 39 9.44 -7.98 3.37
C GLU A 39 8.26 -7.79 2.40
N SER A 40 7.70 -8.90 1.92
CA SER A 40 6.50 -8.86 1.11
C SER A 40 5.26 -8.56 1.96
N VAL A 41 4.40 -7.66 1.48
CA VAL A 41 3.08 -7.44 2.08
C VAL A 41 2.20 -8.71 2.00
N VAL A 42 2.46 -9.58 1.02
CA VAL A 42 1.77 -10.87 0.89
C VAL A 42 2.15 -11.83 2.01
N ASP A 43 3.37 -11.75 2.53
CA ASP A 43 3.84 -12.58 3.65
C ASP A 43 3.49 -11.95 5.01
N SER A 44 3.05 -10.69 5.01
CA SER A 44 2.63 -9.99 6.23
C SER A 44 1.33 -10.58 6.80
N GLY A 45 1.16 -10.48 8.12
CA GLY A 45 0.05 -11.12 8.83
C GLY A 45 -1.34 -10.56 8.48
N ARG A 46 -1.67 -9.40 9.07
CA ARG A 46 -2.94 -8.70 8.83
C ARG A 46 -2.70 -7.20 8.66
N PRO A 47 -3.58 -6.48 7.94
CA PRO A 47 -3.60 -5.03 7.99
C PRO A 47 -4.14 -4.53 9.34
N TRP A 48 -4.02 -3.21 9.55
CA TRP A 48 -4.39 -2.55 10.81
C TRP A 48 -5.28 -1.32 10.54
N PHE A 49 -6.44 -1.54 9.95
CA PHE A 49 -7.48 -0.52 9.77
C PHE A 49 -8.53 -0.58 10.88
N ARG A 50 -9.00 0.58 11.34
CA ARG A 50 -10.02 0.71 12.41
C ARG A 50 -11.24 1.52 12.00
N SER A 51 -11.09 2.42 11.03
CA SER A 51 -12.15 3.27 10.52
C SER A 51 -12.20 3.20 9.01
N ARG A 52 -13.33 3.65 8.46
CA ARG A 52 -13.50 3.83 7.02
C ARG A 52 -12.57 4.93 6.50
N ASP A 53 -12.44 6.02 7.24
CA ASP A 53 -11.51 7.10 6.92
C ASP A 53 -10.05 6.61 6.74
N ALA A 54 -9.58 5.70 7.59
CA ALA A 54 -8.23 5.14 7.46
C ALA A 54 -8.09 4.27 6.19
N VAL A 55 -9.17 3.64 5.74
CA VAL A 55 -9.20 2.91 4.47
C VAL A 55 -9.25 3.88 3.30
N ASP A 56 -10.01 4.97 3.40
CA ASP A 56 -10.04 6.04 2.39
C ASP A 56 -8.66 6.66 2.19
N GLU A 57 -7.97 7.00 3.28
CA GLU A 57 -6.60 7.52 3.24
C GLU A 57 -5.66 6.54 2.51
N PHE A 58 -5.76 5.24 2.81
CA PHE A 58 -4.95 4.21 2.16
C PHE A 58 -5.30 4.03 0.67
N LEU A 59 -6.58 4.05 0.30
CA LEU A 59 -7.03 3.93 -1.09
C LEU A 59 -6.59 5.15 -1.90
N ARG A 60 -6.75 6.37 -1.36
CA ARG A 60 -6.27 7.61 -1.99
C ARG A 60 -4.76 7.61 -2.15
N LEU A 61 -4.01 7.15 -1.15
CA LEU A 61 -2.56 6.99 -1.26
C LEU A 61 -2.16 5.98 -2.35
N SER A 62 -3.00 4.95 -2.55
CA SER A 62 -2.86 3.95 -3.61
C SER A 62 -3.32 4.44 -4.99
N GLY A 63 -3.88 5.64 -5.08
CA GLY A 63 -4.32 6.28 -6.32
C GLY A 63 -5.79 6.09 -6.67
N PHE A 64 -6.62 5.63 -5.72
CA PHE A 64 -8.07 5.51 -5.88
C PHE A 64 -8.78 6.59 -5.06
N ASP A 65 -9.51 7.47 -5.73
CA ASP A 65 -10.36 8.45 -5.06
C ASP A 65 -11.71 7.80 -4.70
N THR A 66 -11.99 7.68 -3.39
CA THR A 66 -13.18 6.96 -2.92
C THR A 66 -14.48 7.74 -3.13
N ASP A 67 -14.37 9.03 -3.44
CA ASP A 67 -15.49 9.89 -3.84
C ASP A 67 -15.76 9.80 -5.36
N ASN A 68 -14.87 9.16 -6.13
CA ASN A 68 -14.99 8.99 -7.58
C ASN A 68 -15.61 7.62 -7.93
N PRO A 69 -16.81 7.57 -8.54
CA PRO A 69 -17.48 6.30 -8.85
C PRO A 69 -16.71 5.45 -9.87
N LEU A 70 -15.88 6.04 -10.74
CA LEU A 70 -15.06 5.27 -11.69
C LEU A 70 -13.92 4.53 -10.99
N ASP A 71 -13.30 5.16 -9.99
CA ASP A 71 -12.24 4.54 -9.21
C ASP A 71 -12.81 3.41 -8.34
N MET A 72 -14.00 3.63 -7.77
CA MET A 72 -14.70 2.59 -7.01
C MET A 72 -15.17 1.42 -7.87
N ALA A 73 -15.64 1.68 -9.09
CA ALA A 73 -15.91 0.61 -10.07
C ALA A 73 -14.65 -0.20 -10.37
N ARG A 74 -13.50 0.47 -10.53
CA ARG A 74 -12.23 -0.24 -10.75
C ARG A 74 -11.80 -1.08 -9.54
N VAL A 75 -11.98 -0.58 -8.32
CA VAL A 75 -11.71 -1.36 -7.10
C VAL A 75 -12.63 -2.59 -7.00
N GLN A 76 -13.89 -2.44 -7.39
CA GLN A 76 -14.87 -3.52 -7.44
C GLN A 76 -14.50 -4.58 -8.48
N GLU A 77 -14.08 -4.19 -9.68
CA GLU A 77 -13.56 -5.13 -10.70
C GLU A 77 -12.38 -5.96 -10.15
N ILE A 78 -11.43 -5.31 -9.47
CA ILE A 78 -10.28 -5.99 -8.87
C ILE A 78 -10.72 -6.97 -7.77
N HIS A 79 -11.75 -6.62 -7.01
CA HIS A 79 -12.34 -7.50 -6.00
C HIS A 79 -13.01 -8.72 -6.65
N GLU A 80 -13.82 -8.53 -7.69
CA GLU A 80 -14.46 -9.60 -8.46
C GLU A 80 -13.44 -10.55 -9.11
N ASP A 81 -12.40 -10.02 -9.74
CA ASP A 81 -11.29 -10.81 -10.29
C ASP A 81 -10.59 -11.65 -9.21
N ALA A 82 -10.41 -11.06 -8.01
CA ALA A 82 -9.82 -11.77 -6.89
C ALA A 82 -10.73 -12.88 -6.35
N LEU A 83 -12.05 -12.66 -6.31
CA LEU A 83 -13.02 -13.68 -5.92
C LEU A 83 -12.99 -14.83 -6.93
N ALA A 84 -13.12 -14.55 -8.22
CA ALA A 84 -13.09 -15.55 -9.28
C ALA A 84 -11.81 -16.40 -9.21
N TYR A 85 -10.66 -15.78 -8.97
CA TYR A 85 -9.41 -16.52 -8.76
C TYR A 85 -9.47 -17.46 -7.54
N LEU A 86 -10.02 -16.99 -6.42
CA LEU A 86 -10.10 -17.77 -5.19
C LEU A 86 -11.16 -18.90 -5.27
N THR A 87 -12.29 -18.66 -5.93
CA THR A 87 -13.39 -19.63 -6.05
C THR A 87 -13.15 -20.62 -7.19
N ASP A 88 -12.69 -20.15 -8.34
CA ASP A 88 -12.69 -20.98 -9.55
C ASP A 88 -11.38 -21.77 -9.67
N ILE A 89 -10.25 -21.16 -9.33
CA ILE A 89 -8.94 -21.82 -9.39
C ILE A 89 -8.64 -22.56 -8.09
N HIS A 90 -8.82 -21.91 -6.95
CA HIS A 90 -8.48 -22.49 -5.64
C HIS A 90 -9.64 -23.17 -4.93
N GLN A 91 -10.86 -23.10 -5.46
CA GLN A 91 -12.03 -23.80 -4.92
C GLN A 91 -12.32 -23.45 -3.45
N TYR A 92 -11.98 -22.22 -3.04
CA TYR A 92 -12.32 -21.72 -1.73
C TYR A 92 -13.83 -21.45 -1.63
N ARG A 93 -14.41 -21.77 -0.47
CA ARG A 93 -15.76 -21.35 -0.11
C ARG A 93 -15.66 -20.08 0.74
N LEU A 94 -15.86 -18.94 0.10
CA LEU A 94 -15.77 -17.66 0.78
C LEU A 94 -17.09 -17.35 1.52
N PRO A 95 -17.03 -16.67 2.67
CA PRO A 95 -18.24 -16.16 3.32
C PRO A 95 -18.89 -15.05 2.48
N ILE A 96 -20.22 -14.92 2.55
CA ILE A 96 -20.95 -13.88 1.80
C ILE A 96 -20.48 -12.46 2.17
N GLU A 97 -20.00 -12.25 3.40
CA GLU A 97 -19.46 -10.97 3.84
C GLU A 97 -18.14 -10.59 3.13
N ILE A 98 -17.51 -11.54 2.44
CA ILE A 98 -16.30 -11.35 1.63
C ILE A 98 -16.63 -11.27 0.15
N GLU A 99 -17.62 -12.06 -0.30
CA GLU A 99 -18.10 -12.09 -1.69
C GLU A 99 -18.90 -10.82 -2.03
N GLU A 100 -19.75 -10.38 -1.11
CA GLU A 100 -20.65 -9.24 -1.28
C GLU A 100 -20.54 -8.29 -0.07
N PRO A 101 -19.39 -7.62 0.14
CA PRO A 101 -19.30 -6.57 1.15
C PRO A 101 -20.24 -5.42 0.78
N ALA A 102 -20.85 -4.77 1.78
CA ALA A 102 -21.74 -3.63 1.50
C ALA A 102 -20.96 -2.46 0.89
N GLU A 103 -19.76 -2.22 1.42
CA GLU A 103 -18.76 -1.31 0.85
C GLU A 103 -17.38 -1.95 0.95
N ILE A 104 -16.44 -1.58 0.06
CA ILE A 104 -15.11 -2.19 0.05
C ILE A 104 -14.38 -2.04 1.40
N HIS A 105 -14.66 -0.96 2.14
CA HIS A 105 -14.09 -0.71 3.45
C HIS A 105 -14.38 -1.85 4.44
N ASP A 106 -15.53 -2.51 4.32
CA ASP A 106 -15.89 -3.63 5.18
C ASP A 106 -14.89 -4.78 5.03
N LEU A 107 -14.38 -5.03 3.82
CA LEU A 107 -13.36 -6.04 3.57
C LEU A 107 -12.05 -5.71 4.31
N PHE A 108 -11.61 -4.44 4.29
CA PHE A 108 -10.43 -3.98 5.01
C PHE A 108 -10.59 -4.07 6.53
N LEU A 109 -11.76 -3.72 7.06
CA LEU A 109 -12.07 -3.81 8.48
C LEU A 109 -12.17 -5.26 8.94
N LEU A 110 -12.82 -6.14 8.15
CA LEU A 110 -12.86 -7.58 8.41
C LEU A 110 -11.45 -8.19 8.45
N ALA A 111 -10.56 -7.81 7.52
CA ALA A 111 -9.17 -8.25 7.51
C ALA A 111 -8.36 -7.76 8.73
N SER A 112 -8.74 -6.63 9.32
CA SER A 112 -8.02 -6.03 10.45
C SER A 112 -8.50 -6.56 11.80
N CYS A 113 -9.80 -6.41 12.08
CA CYS A 113 -10.42 -6.68 13.38
C CYS A 113 -11.56 -7.70 13.35
N GLY A 114 -11.91 -8.26 12.18
CA GLY A 114 -13.00 -9.22 12.06
C GLY A 114 -12.80 -10.55 12.83
N PRO A 115 -13.88 -11.35 12.98
CA PRO A 115 -13.81 -12.70 13.53
C PRO A 115 -12.78 -13.56 12.80
N ARG A 116 -12.07 -14.45 13.51
CA ARG A 116 -10.91 -15.19 12.98
C ARG A 116 -11.13 -15.84 11.60
N ARG A 117 -12.32 -16.41 11.33
CA ARG A 117 -12.66 -17.01 10.03
C ARG A 117 -12.77 -15.96 8.93
N LEU A 118 -13.61 -14.94 9.15
CA LEU A 118 -13.80 -13.83 8.19
C LEU A 118 -12.49 -13.07 7.95
N ARG A 119 -11.73 -12.82 9.01
CA ARG A 119 -10.44 -12.13 8.94
C ARG A 119 -9.44 -12.82 8.03
N LYS A 120 -9.33 -14.15 8.13
CA LYS A 120 -8.43 -14.92 7.25
C LYS A 120 -8.86 -14.84 5.80
N ALA A 121 -10.15 -14.98 5.52
CA ALA A 121 -10.69 -14.88 4.17
C ALA A 121 -10.48 -13.47 3.60
N ALA A 122 -10.82 -12.42 4.36
CA ALA A 122 -10.60 -11.03 3.98
C ALA A 122 -9.12 -10.71 3.70
N CYS A 123 -8.20 -11.14 4.59
CA CYS A 123 -6.76 -10.96 4.36
C CYS A 123 -6.30 -11.65 3.07
N MET A 124 -6.81 -12.86 2.79
CA MET A 124 -6.46 -13.60 1.58
C MET A 124 -6.98 -12.87 0.33
N THR A 125 -8.24 -12.43 0.34
CA THR A 125 -8.84 -11.64 -0.75
C THR A 125 -8.05 -10.35 -1.02
N LEU A 126 -7.74 -9.57 0.02
CA LEU A 126 -6.94 -8.34 -0.14
C LEU A 126 -5.54 -8.59 -0.72
N LYS A 127 -4.90 -9.70 -0.35
CA LYS A 127 -3.59 -10.08 -0.90
C LYS A 127 -3.70 -10.45 -2.38
N VAL A 128 -4.75 -11.16 -2.78
CA VAL A 128 -5.00 -11.46 -4.21
C VAL A 128 -5.30 -10.18 -4.98
N MET A 129 -6.19 -9.33 -4.46
CA MET A 129 -6.50 -8.01 -5.04
C MET A 129 -5.23 -7.18 -5.26
N HIS A 130 -4.32 -7.15 -4.29
CA HIS A 130 -3.05 -6.45 -4.40
C HIS A 130 -2.18 -6.98 -5.55
N ILE A 131 -2.11 -8.30 -5.74
CA ILE A 131 -1.38 -8.91 -6.86
C ILE A 131 -2.06 -8.61 -8.20
N MET A 132 -3.40 -8.73 -8.28
CA MET A 132 -4.16 -8.39 -9.49
C MET A 132 -3.95 -6.93 -9.89
N GLN A 133 -3.98 -6.01 -8.92
CA GLN A 133 -3.71 -4.59 -9.14
C GLN A 133 -2.30 -4.35 -9.68
N HIS A 134 -1.29 -5.08 -9.18
CA HIS A 134 0.07 -4.98 -9.72
C HIS A 134 0.18 -5.46 -11.17
N ILE A 135 -0.50 -6.55 -11.53
CA ILE A 135 -0.54 -7.07 -12.89
C ILE A 135 -1.23 -6.05 -13.81
N ALA A 136 -2.43 -5.61 -13.44
CA ALA A 136 -3.20 -4.65 -14.22
C ALA A 136 -2.44 -3.32 -14.40
N GLY A 137 -1.77 -2.83 -13.35
CA GLY A 137 -0.95 -1.62 -13.45
C GLY A 137 0.21 -1.74 -14.46
N ARG A 138 0.82 -2.93 -14.57
CA ARG A 138 1.88 -3.19 -15.56
C ARG A 138 1.35 -3.22 -16.99
N GLU A 139 0.18 -3.82 -17.19
CA GLU A 139 -0.49 -3.85 -18.50
C GLU A 139 -0.94 -2.46 -18.92
N LEU A 140 -1.57 -1.70 -18.01
CA LEU A 140 -1.99 -0.32 -18.24
C LEU A 140 -0.81 0.58 -18.61
N ALA A 141 0.32 0.47 -17.91
CA ALA A 141 1.52 1.24 -18.22
C ALA A 141 2.06 1.00 -19.66
N SER A 142 1.69 -0.12 -20.28
CA SER A 142 2.09 -0.47 -21.65
C SER A 142 1.03 -0.08 -22.69
N ASN A 143 -0.22 0.13 -22.27
CA ASN A 143 -1.38 0.32 -23.15
C ASN A 143 -1.99 1.73 -23.08
N VAL A 144 -1.60 2.54 -22.10
CA VAL A 144 -2.13 3.90 -21.91
C VAL A 144 -1.47 4.90 -22.86
N ALA A 145 -2.24 5.90 -23.30
CA ALA A 145 -1.74 7.01 -24.13
C ALA A 145 -0.91 8.06 -23.37
N ILE A 146 -0.60 7.82 -22.09
CA ILE A 146 0.21 8.71 -21.27
C ILE A 146 1.68 8.38 -21.47
N SER A 147 2.48 9.37 -21.82
CA SER A 147 3.92 9.17 -22.01
C SER A 147 4.62 8.84 -20.69
N GLU A 148 5.72 8.06 -20.76
CA GLU A 148 6.55 7.82 -19.58
C GLU A 148 7.01 9.14 -18.95
N SER A 149 7.42 10.13 -19.75
CA SER A 149 7.87 11.43 -19.23
C SER A 149 6.81 12.11 -18.36
N GLU A 150 5.56 12.09 -18.81
CA GLU A 150 4.45 12.71 -18.07
C GLU A 150 4.21 12.01 -16.72
N LEU A 151 4.29 10.68 -16.68
CA LEU A 151 4.21 9.93 -15.41
C LEU A 151 5.35 10.30 -14.46
N LEU A 152 6.58 10.46 -14.99
CA LEU A 152 7.74 10.86 -14.20
C LEU A 152 7.60 12.29 -13.66
N ASP A 153 7.02 13.20 -14.45
CA ASP A 153 6.79 14.60 -14.02
C ASP A 153 5.75 14.68 -12.90
N ARG A 154 4.66 13.90 -13.00
CA ARG A 154 3.67 13.76 -11.92
C ARG A 154 4.30 13.20 -10.64
N LEU A 155 5.17 12.18 -10.77
CA LEU A 155 5.88 11.63 -9.62
C LEU A 155 6.86 12.65 -9.00
N ASN A 156 7.60 13.39 -9.83
CA ASN A 156 8.48 14.46 -9.35
C ASN A 156 7.71 15.53 -8.58
N ALA A 157 6.57 15.98 -9.08
CA ALA A 157 5.73 16.95 -8.39
C ALA A 157 5.27 16.43 -7.01
N LYS A 158 4.85 15.15 -6.93
CA LYS A 158 4.47 14.52 -5.65
C LYS A 158 5.63 14.46 -4.66
N VAL A 159 6.81 14.02 -5.11
CA VAL A 159 8.02 13.92 -4.26
C VAL A 159 8.48 15.30 -3.80
N PHE A 160 8.55 16.29 -4.70
CA PHE A 160 9.01 17.63 -4.37
C PHE A 160 8.06 18.32 -3.37
N GLY A 161 6.75 18.19 -3.57
CA GLY A 161 5.76 18.69 -2.62
C GLY A 161 5.92 18.10 -1.22
N LEU A 162 6.24 16.80 -1.12
CA LEU A 162 6.54 16.17 0.17
C LEU A 162 7.83 16.72 0.80
N ILE A 163 8.90 16.88 0.01
CA ILE A 163 10.18 17.40 0.50
C ILE A 163 10.02 18.83 1.03
N ASP A 164 9.21 19.65 0.38
CA ASP A 164 8.91 21.01 0.85
C ASP A 164 8.14 20.99 2.17
N ARG A 165 7.18 20.06 2.34
CA ARG A 165 6.53 19.83 3.64
C ARG A 165 7.52 19.33 4.70
N MET A 166 8.44 18.43 4.36
CA MET A 166 9.48 17.98 5.30
C MET A 166 10.36 19.13 5.78
N ARG A 167 10.73 20.04 4.89
CA ARG A 167 11.48 21.26 5.24
C ARG A 167 10.66 22.18 6.14
N ALA A 168 9.38 22.40 5.81
CA ALA A 168 8.47 23.22 6.62
C ALA A 168 8.26 22.67 8.03
N SER A 169 8.13 21.35 8.17
CA SER A 169 7.97 20.63 9.44
C SER A 169 9.25 20.48 10.25
N LYS A 170 10.36 21.13 9.85
CA LYS A 170 11.67 21.08 10.52
C LYS A 170 12.23 19.66 10.69
N LEU A 171 11.96 18.75 9.75
CA LEU A 171 12.50 17.39 9.74
C LEU A 171 14.01 17.32 9.42
N GLY A 172 14.72 18.46 9.41
CA GLY A 172 16.17 18.51 9.27
C GLY A 172 16.68 18.05 7.90
N VAL A 173 15.97 18.34 6.81
CA VAL A 173 16.44 18.02 5.44
C VAL A 173 17.67 18.87 5.12
N ARG A 174 18.85 18.24 5.08
CA ARG A 174 20.14 18.88 4.79
C ARG A 174 20.42 18.93 3.29
N GLU A 175 20.15 17.83 2.60
CA GLU A 175 20.36 17.75 1.14
C GLU A 175 19.19 16.98 0.51
N PHE A 176 18.78 17.43 -0.67
CA PHE A 176 17.88 16.68 -1.53
C PHE A 176 18.41 16.70 -2.96
N ALA A 177 18.52 15.53 -3.58
CA ALA A 177 18.89 15.38 -4.97
C ALA A 177 17.92 14.44 -5.68
N ALA A 178 17.43 14.85 -6.84
CA ALA A 178 16.64 14.04 -7.74
C ALA A 178 17.42 13.83 -9.04
N GLY A 179 17.42 12.60 -9.55
CA GLY A 179 18.14 12.26 -10.77
C GLY A 179 17.42 11.20 -11.57
N LYS A 180 17.35 11.42 -12.89
CA LYS A 180 16.96 10.39 -13.85
C LYS A 180 18.21 9.69 -14.35
N LYS A 181 18.21 8.36 -14.34
CA LYS A 181 19.34 7.60 -14.86
C LYS A 181 19.45 7.81 -16.37
N THR A 182 20.64 8.18 -16.84
CA THR A 182 20.85 8.41 -18.27
C THR A 182 20.78 7.10 -19.04
N ARG A 183 20.43 7.17 -20.33
CA ARG A 183 20.39 5.99 -21.21
C ARG A 183 21.73 5.24 -21.21
N THR A 184 22.85 5.96 -21.23
CA THR A 184 24.19 5.37 -21.18
C THR A 184 24.41 4.58 -19.88
N SER A 185 24.07 5.15 -18.72
CA SER A 185 24.18 4.45 -17.43
C SER A 185 23.25 3.24 -17.31
N LEU A 186 22.08 3.27 -17.98
CA LEU A 186 21.18 2.12 -18.06
C LEU A 186 21.80 1.00 -18.90
N VAL A 187 22.33 1.32 -20.09
CA VAL A 187 23.02 0.36 -20.95
C VAL A 187 24.21 -0.27 -20.24
N THR A 188 25.07 0.54 -19.60
CA THR A 188 26.19 0.03 -18.80
C THR A 188 25.72 -0.90 -17.67
N LYS A 189 24.62 -0.58 -16.98
CA LYS A 189 24.07 -1.44 -15.91
C LYS A 189 23.63 -2.80 -16.46
N LEU A 190 22.93 -2.82 -17.59
CA LEU A 190 22.44 -4.05 -18.23
C LEU A 190 23.58 -4.91 -18.78
N LEU A 191 24.66 -4.29 -19.25
CA LEU A 191 25.85 -5.01 -19.71
C LEU A 191 26.67 -5.59 -18.55
N ALA A 192 26.68 -4.94 -17.38
CA ALA A 192 27.52 -5.33 -16.24
C ALA A 192 26.84 -6.32 -15.27
N LYS A 193 25.50 -6.41 -15.26
CA LYS A 193 24.75 -7.34 -14.42
C LYS A 193 24.30 -8.56 -15.20
N ARG A 194 24.08 -9.68 -14.49
CA ARG A 194 23.43 -10.87 -15.06
C ARG A 194 21.98 -10.60 -15.48
N ASP A 195 21.34 -9.60 -14.87
CA ASP A 195 20.03 -9.08 -15.32
C ASP A 195 20.21 -8.19 -16.55
N THR A 196 20.08 -8.79 -17.73
CA THR A 196 20.20 -8.13 -19.03
C THR A 196 18.88 -7.53 -19.52
N LEU A 197 17.76 -7.78 -18.83
CA LEU A 197 16.43 -7.31 -19.23
C LEU A 197 16.10 -5.93 -18.63
N ALA A 198 15.68 -5.01 -19.49
CA ALA A 198 15.29 -3.65 -19.12
C ALA A 198 14.05 -3.60 -18.20
N THR A 199 13.24 -4.66 -18.16
CA THR A 199 12.07 -4.83 -17.29
C THR A 199 12.41 -4.88 -15.80
N HIS A 200 13.65 -5.26 -15.44
CA HIS A 200 14.14 -5.29 -14.06
C HIS A 200 14.82 -3.99 -13.60
N ILE A 201 14.70 -2.91 -14.38
CA ILE A 201 15.23 -1.61 -13.99
C ILE A 201 14.18 -0.86 -13.16
N PHE A 202 14.29 -1.01 -11.84
CA PHE A 202 13.46 -0.29 -10.86
C PHE A 202 13.96 1.13 -10.56
N ASP A 203 15.21 1.47 -10.88
CA ASP A 203 15.91 2.71 -10.47
C ASP A 203 16.00 3.77 -11.58
N ARG A 204 14.95 3.93 -12.40
CA ARG A 204 14.94 4.95 -13.47
C ARG A 204 14.94 6.38 -12.91
N LEU A 205 14.18 6.60 -11.83
CA LEU A 205 14.25 7.80 -11.00
C LEU A 205 14.90 7.45 -9.68
N ARG A 206 15.75 8.35 -9.20
CA ARG A 206 16.39 8.24 -7.90
C ARG A 206 16.24 9.55 -7.15
N TYR A 207 15.75 9.43 -5.93
CA TYR A 207 15.70 10.51 -4.97
C TYR A 207 16.67 10.19 -3.84
N ARG A 208 17.50 11.16 -3.46
CA ARG A 208 18.39 11.11 -2.31
C ARG A 208 17.97 12.21 -1.35
N VAL A 209 17.62 11.82 -0.14
CA VAL A 209 17.33 12.74 0.97
C VAL A 209 18.38 12.50 2.05
N ILE A 210 19.05 13.55 2.48
CA ILE A 210 19.98 13.52 3.62
C ILE A 210 19.33 14.31 4.75
N LEU A 211 19.17 13.67 5.90
CA LEU A 211 18.59 14.25 7.09
C LEU A 211 19.67 14.54 8.13
N GLU A 212 19.41 15.48 9.02
CA GLU A 212 20.34 15.95 10.04
C GLU A 212 20.68 14.90 11.09
N SER A 213 19.70 14.07 11.48
CA SER A 213 19.91 13.05 12.50
C SER A 213 19.22 11.73 12.14
N ARG A 214 19.66 10.66 12.80
CA ARG A 214 19.06 9.34 12.70
C ARG A 214 17.59 9.33 13.14
N ALA A 215 17.24 10.11 14.17
CA ALA A 215 15.85 10.20 14.65
C ALA A 215 14.90 10.81 13.60
N ASN A 216 15.39 11.75 12.78
CA ASN A 216 14.60 12.35 11.72
C ASN A 216 14.22 11.34 10.61
N ILE A 217 15.00 10.26 10.43
CA ILE A 217 14.73 9.24 9.40
C ILE A 217 13.42 8.51 9.70
N VAL A 218 13.17 8.13 10.95
CA VAL A 218 11.92 7.42 11.32
C VAL A 218 10.71 8.33 11.05
N GLN A 219 10.78 9.59 11.46
CA GLN A 219 9.71 10.56 11.21
C GLN A 219 9.50 10.85 9.72
N ALA A 220 10.59 10.93 8.94
CA ALA A 220 10.51 11.10 7.50
C ALA A 220 9.88 9.88 6.82
N LEU A 221 10.23 8.65 7.25
CA LEU A 221 9.62 7.42 6.73
C LEU A 221 8.14 7.34 7.08
N GLN A 222 7.75 7.70 8.31
CA GLN A 222 6.33 7.81 8.70
C GLN A 222 5.57 8.76 7.77
N LEU A 223 6.13 9.94 7.50
CA LEU A 223 5.51 10.89 6.58
C LEU A 223 5.40 10.32 5.15
N MET A 224 6.45 9.64 4.67
CA MET A 224 6.46 9.03 3.33
C MET A 224 5.41 7.93 3.16
N VAL A 225 5.23 7.05 4.16
CA VAL A 225 4.24 5.96 4.08
C VAL A 225 2.79 6.44 4.20
N HIS A 226 2.57 7.69 4.62
CA HIS A 226 1.25 8.31 4.67
C HIS A 226 0.93 9.18 3.45
N GLU A 227 1.93 9.82 2.86
CA GLU A 227 1.69 10.85 1.84
C GLU A 227 2.32 10.55 0.48
N LEU A 228 3.35 9.70 0.42
CA LEU A 228 4.12 9.50 -0.80
C LEU A 228 3.80 8.17 -1.49
N PHE A 229 3.91 7.07 -0.77
CA PHE A 229 3.70 5.74 -1.33
C PHE A 229 3.02 4.83 -0.30
N PRO A 230 2.11 3.96 -0.74
CA PRO A 230 1.49 3.01 0.17
C PRO A 230 2.48 1.88 0.47
N PHE A 231 2.52 1.43 1.72
CA PHE A 231 3.50 0.44 2.19
C PHE A 231 3.45 -0.88 1.41
N ASN A 232 2.29 -1.26 0.88
CA ASN A 232 2.11 -2.47 0.10
C ASN A 232 2.85 -2.45 -1.24
N TYR A 233 3.30 -1.28 -1.74
CA TYR A 233 4.09 -1.17 -2.98
C TYR A 233 5.61 -1.23 -2.76
N VAL A 234 6.06 -1.49 -1.53
CA VAL A 234 7.46 -1.80 -1.27
C VAL A 234 7.82 -3.08 -2.02
N VAL A 235 8.76 -2.96 -2.98
CA VAL A 235 9.20 -4.10 -3.78
C VAL A 235 10.06 -5.02 -2.91
N PRO A 236 9.69 -6.30 -2.75
CA PRO A 236 10.46 -7.23 -1.92
C PRO A 236 11.91 -7.33 -2.37
N GLU A 237 12.82 -7.50 -1.40
CA GLU A 237 14.28 -7.63 -1.63
C GLU A 237 14.97 -6.40 -2.26
N GLN A 238 14.22 -5.36 -2.62
CA GLN A 238 14.77 -4.11 -3.16
C GLN A 238 14.89 -3.01 -2.11
N SER A 239 14.45 -3.26 -0.87
CA SER A 239 14.76 -2.39 0.26
C SER A 239 16.04 -2.83 0.95
N GLN A 240 16.92 -1.85 1.21
CA GLN A 240 18.17 -2.06 1.93
C GLN A 240 18.25 -1.05 3.06
N ASN A 241 18.32 -1.56 4.29
CA ASN A 241 18.46 -0.73 5.48
C ASN A 241 19.82 -0.98 6.14
N GLY A 242 20.64 0.08 6.18
CA GLY A 242 21.93 0.09 6.87
C GLY A 242 22.05 1.18 7.94
N ILE A 243 20.96 1.89 8.26
CA ILE A 243 20.98 3.06 9.14
C ILE A 243 20.10 2.86 10.37
N ILE A 244 18.91 2.30 10.20
CA ILE A 244 17.90 2.16 11.26
C ILE A 244 17.94 0.75 11.84
N THR A 245 17.86 0.64 13.16
CA THR A 245 17.73 -0.64 13.87
C THR A 245 16.33 -0.74 14.48
N PRO A 246 15.85 -1.95 14.81
CA PRO A 246 14.55 -2.12 15.45
C PRO A 246 14.36 -1.29 16.73
N SER A 247 15.45 -1.00 17.45
CA SER A 247 15.44 -0.14 18.65
C SER A 247 15.06 1.32 18.37
N ASP A 248 15.24 1.81 17.14
CA ASP A 248 14.88 3.19 16.78
C ASP A 248 13.36 3.33 16.53
N LEU A 249 12.65 2.21 16.42
CA LEU A 249 11.20 2.17 16.19
C LEU A 249 10.40 2.07 17.52
N ALA A 250 11.08 1.98 18.67
CA ALA A 250 10.46 1.82 19.99
C ALA A 250 9.85 3.12 20.52
#